data_AF-A0AA37GN16-F1
#
_entry.id   AF-A0AA37GN16-F1
#
_cell.length_a   1.000
_cell.length_b   1.000
_cell.length_c   1.000
_cell.angle_alpha   90.00
_cell.angle_beta   90.00
_cell.angle_gamma   90.00
#
_symmetry.space_group_name_H-M   'P 1'
#
loop_
_entity.id
_entity.type
_entity.pdbx_description
1 polymer ?
#
loop_
_entity_poly.entity_id
_entity_poly.type
_entity_poly.pdbx_seq_one_letter_code
_entity_poly.pdbx_strand_id
1 'polypeptide(L)'
;MGRLHSKGKDHPEQVVDQICKLAKKGATPSQIGVILRDSHGVAQVRVVTGNRILRILKSNGLAPDIPEDLYMLIKKAVAVRKHLERNRKDKDSKFRLILIESRIHRLARYYKTVGVLPLPGDTSPPPPPPSSLKRTLVATTNGMVVALTRWILVMELGY
;
A
#
# COMPACT_ATOMS: atom_id res chain seq x y z
N MET A 1 29.32 5.17 20.31
CA MET A 1 30.16 4.35 19.40
C MET A 1 29.26 3.42 18.59
N GLY A 2 28.95 3.75 17.34
CA GLY A 2 28.14 2.91 16.46
C GLY A 2 29.03 2.20 15.44
N ARG A 3 29.20 0.88 15.59
CA ARG A 3 29.97 0.01 14.70
C ARG A 3 29.38 0.09 13.28
N LEU A 4 30.12 0.73 12.37
CA LEU A 4 29.81 0.74 10.95
C LEU A 4 29.97 -0.69 10.42
N HIS A 5 28.85 -1.32 10.09
CA HIS A 5 28.88 -2.62 9.42
C HIS A 5 29.62 -2.47 8.08
N SER A 6 30.51 -3.43 7.84
CA SER A 6 31.46 -3.50 6.74
C SER A 6 30.82 -3.16 5.39
N LYS A 7 31.53 -2.37 4.57
CA LYS A 7 31.23 -2.23 3.15
C LYS A 7 31.30 -3.60 2.49
N GLY A 8 30.15 -4.26 2.39
CA GLY A 8 29.96 -5.43 1.54
C GLY A 8 30.24 -5.04 0.09
N LYS A 9 30.74 -6.00 -0.68
CA LYS A 9 31.08 -5.89 -2.11
C LYS A 9 29.83 -5.73 -3.01
N ASP A 10 28.75 -5.19 -2.48
CA ASP A 10 27.49 -5.05 -3.18
C ASP A 10 27.47 -3.67 -3.84
N HIS A 11 27.64 -3.66 -5.16
CA HIS A 11 27.50 -2.45 -5.94
C HIS A 11 26.06 -1.92 -5.74
N PRO A 12 25.88 -0.64 -5.34
CA PRO A 12 24.56 -0.08 -5.07
C PRO A 12 23.64 -0.19 -6.28
N GLU A 13 24.19 -0.16 -7.49
CA GLU A 13 23.47 -0.35 -8.75
C GLU A 13 22.82 -1.74 -8.87
N GLN A 14 23.53 -2.81 -8.49
CA GLN A 14 22.99 -4.18 -8.54
C GLN A 14 21.81 -4.34 -7.59
N VAL A 15 21.87 -3.71 -6.42
CA VAL A 15 20.78 -3.74 -5.43
C VAL A 15 19.55 -2.97 -5.96
N VAL A 16 19.74 -1.83 -6.62
CA VAL A 16 18.64 -1.10 -7.27
C VAL A 16 18.00 -1.95 -8.37
N ASP A 17 18.79 -2.61 -9.21
CA ASP A 17 18.28 -3.48 -10.27
C ASP A 17 17.48 -4.66 -9.72
N GLN A 18 17.94 -5.28 -8.64
CA GLN A 18 17.21 -6.34 -7.95
C GLN A 18 15.88 -5.83 -7.38
N ILE A 19 15.88 -4.66 -6.75
CA ILE A 19 14.64 -4.02 -6.24
C ILE A 19 13.66 -3.80 -7.39
N CYS A 20 14.11 -3.23 -8.52
CA CYS A 20 13.28 -2.98 -9.68
C CYS A 20 12.73 -4.28 -10.29
N LYS A 21 13.54 -5.34 -10.37
CA LYS A 21 13.09 -6.67 -10.84
C LYS A 21 12.02 -7.26 -9.93
N LEU A 22 12.21 -7.19 -8.61
CA LEU A 22 11.23 -7.72 -7.65
C LEU A 22 9.93 -6.89 -7.65
N ALA A 23 10.03 -5.57 -7.80
CA ALA A 23 8.86 -4.71 -7.93
C ALA A 23 8.05 -4.99 -9.21
N LYS A 24 8.73 -5.25 -10.34
CA LYS A 24 8.07 -5.68 -11.59
C LYS A 24 7.35 -7.02 -11.46
N LYS A 25 7.81 -7.90 -10.56
CA LYS A 25 7.12 -9.15 -10.21
C LYS A 25 5.89 -8.93 -9.31
N GLY A 26 5.62 -7.69 -8.91
CA GLY A 26 4.52 -7.34 -7.99
C GLY A 26 4.84 -7.59 -6.52
N ALA A 27 6.11 -7.79 -6.16
CA ALA A 27 6.49 -7.88 -4.76
C ALA A 27 6.34 -6.52 -4.08
N THR A 28 5.82 -6.52 -2.86
CA THR A 28 5.65 -5.30 -2.09
C THR A 28 6.98 -4.78 -1.53
N PRO A 29 7.13 -3.48 -1.28
CA PRO A 29 8.35 -2.90 -0.71
C PRO A 29 8.83 -3.62 0.56
N SER A 30 7.90 -4.04 1.42
CA SER A 30 8.21 -4.81 2.63
C SER A 30 8.73 -6.21 2.30
N GLN A 31 8.09 -6.93 1.38
CA GLN A 31 8.56 -8.25 0.92
C GLN A 31 9.92 -8.18 0.21
N ILE A 32 10.15 -7.15 -0.60
CA ILE A 32 11.43 -6.91 -1.27
C ILE A 32 12.56 -6.81 -0.24
N GLY A 33 12.34 -6.07 0.85
CA GLY A 33 13.32 -5.96 1.94
C GLY A 33 13.67 -7.31 2.57
N VAL A 34 12.67 -8.17 2.79
CA VAL A 34 12.87 -9.53 3.34
C VAL A 34 13.63 -10.40 2.36
N ILE A 35 13.25 -10.41 1.08
CA ILE A 35 13.92 -11.20 0.03
C ILE A 35 15.38 -10.77 -0.15
N LEU A 36 15.66 -9.47 -0.09
CA LEU A 36 17.02 -8.95 -0.18
C LEU A 36 17.87 -9.38 1.03
N ARG A 37 17.28 -9.44 2.22
CA ARG A 37 17.97 -9.90 3.43
C ARG A 37 18.26 -11.40 3.36
N ASP A 38 17.24 -12.20 3.04
CA ASP A 38 17.33 -13.65 3.17
C ASP A 38 18.00 -14.33 1.97
N SER A 39 17.80 -13.81 0.75
CA SER A 39 18.37 -14.41 -0.47
C SER A 39 19.65 -13.73 -0.95
N HIS A 40 19.82 -12.43 -0.68
CA HIS A 40 20.95 -11.65 -1.21
C HIS A 40 21.90 -11.16 -0.10
N GLY A 41 21.61 -11.45 1.18
CA GLY A 41 22.47 -11.07 2.31
C GLY A 41 22.49 -9.57 2.63
N VAL A 42 21.62 -8.76 2.01
CA VAL A 42 21.58 -7.31 2.23
C VAL A 42 20.80 -6.99 3.50
N ALA A 43 21.53 -6.76 4.61
CA ALA A 43 20.91 -6.51 5.91
C ALA A 43 20.05 -5.23 5.94
N GLN A 44 20.54 -4.13 5.35
CA GLN A 44 19.81 -2.87 5.28
C GLN A 44 20.05 -2.15 3.96
N VAL A 45 19.01 -2.06 3.12
CA VAL A 45 19.05 -1.35 1.83
C VAL A 45 19.49 0.10 2.00
N ARG A 46 19.02 0.78 3.05
CA ARG A 46 19.37 2.19 3.33
C ARG A 46 20.87 2.41 3.55
N VAL A 47 21.58 1.43 4.08
CA VAL A 47 23.03 1.54 4.34
C VAL A 47 23.83 1.37 3.04
N VAL A 48 23.35 0.53 2.12
CA VAL A 48 24.03 0.24 0.85
C VAL A 48 23.74 1.32 -0.19
N THR A 49 22.47 1.65 -0.41
CA THR A 49 22.03 2.56 -1.49
C THR A 49 21.81 4.00 -1.02
N GLY A 50 21.91 4.29 0.28
CA GLY A 50 21.66 5.61 0.87
C GLY A 50 20.18 6.04 0.89
N ASN A 51 19.30 5.35 0.18
CA ASN A 51 17.87 5.65 0.07
C ASN A 51 16.98 4.50 0.58
N ARG A 52 15.75 4.83 0.96
CA ARG A 52 14.72 3.83 1.32
C ARG A 52 14.13 3.20 0.06
N ILE A 53 13.70 1.94 0.14
CA ILE A 53 13.09 1.16 -0.97
C ILE A 53 11.95 1.96 -1.64
N LEU A 54 11.05 2.55 -0.87
CA LEU A 54 9.96 3.38 -1.41
C LEU A 54 10.45 4.57 -2.26
N ARG A 55 11.57 5.19 -1.88
CA ARG A 55 12.15 6.32 -2.62
C ARG A 55 12.77 5.85 -3.93
N ILE A 56 13.45 4.71 -3.92
CA ILE A 56 14.02 4.07 -5.11
C ILE A 56 12.90 3.69 -6.08
N LEU A 57 11.80 3.11 -5.59
CA LEU A 57 10.63 2.76 -6.40
C LEU A 57 9.96 4.00 -7.00
N LYS A 58 9.85 5.09 -6.23
CA LYS A 58 9.30 6.37 -6.71
C LYS A 58 10.14 6.99 -7.82
N SER A 59 11.47 6.98 -7.67
CA SER A 59 12.40 7.46 -8.71
C SER A 59 12.33 6.64 -9.99
N ASN A 60 11.99 5.34 -9.90
CA ASN A 60 11.85 4.44 -11.05
C ASN A 60 10.43 4.38 -11.62
N GLY A 61 9.47 5.16 -11.10
CA GLY A 61 8.08 5.13 -11.55
C GLY A 61 7.32 3.83 -11.24
N LEU A 62 7.86 3.00 -10.34
CA LEU A 62 7.28 1.72 -9.92
C LEU A 62 6.63 1.82 -8.52
N ALA A 63 6.43 3.04 -8.02
CA ALA A 63 5.79 3.24 -6.72
C ALA A 63 4.29 2.97 -6.83
N PRO A 64 3.70 2.21 -5.88
CA PRO A 64 2.26 2.04 -5.82
C PRO A 64 1.58 3.36 -5.42
N ASP A 65 0.48 3.70 -6.10
CA ASP A 65 -0.33 4.90 -5.79
C ASP A 65 -0.96 4.84 -4.41
N ILE A 66 -1.30 3.63 -3.97
CA ILE A 66 -1.86 3.37 -2.64
C ILE A 66 -0.73 2.86 -1.73
N PRO A 67 -0.54 3.47 -0.55
CA PRO A 67 0.46 2.99 0.40
C PRO A 67 0.15 1.55 0.83
N GLU A 68 1.19 0.73 0.88
CA GLU A 68 1.10 -0.72 1.14
C GLU A 68 0.30 -1.03 2.41
N ASP A 69 0.51 -0.27 3.48
CA ASP A 69 -0.19 -0.45 4.76
C ASP A 69 -1.72 -0.34 4.62
N LEU A 70 -2.18 0.66 3.85
CA LEU A 70 -3.61 0.85 3.60
C LEU A 70 -4.17 -0.29 2.75
N TYR A 71 -3.44 -0.70 1.71
CA TYR A 71 -3.83 -1.83 0.86
C TYR A 71 -3.95 -3.14 1.65
N MET A 72 -3.00 -3.43 2.54
CA MET A 72 -3.03 -4.66 3.36
C MET A 72 -4.20 -4.67 4.35
N LEU A 73 -4.53 -3.53 4.95
CA LEU A 73 -5.69 -3.43 5.85
C LEU A 73 -7.01 -3.63 5.08
N ILE A 74 -7.16 -3.03 3.90
CA ILE A 74 -8.35 -3.22 3.05
C ILE A 74 -8.46 -4.69 2.64
N LYS A 75 -7.37 -5.31 2.19
CA LYS A 75 -7.36 -6.74 1.83
C LYS A 75 -7.79 -7.63 3.00
N LYS A 76 -7.33 -7.32 4.22
CA LYS A 76 -7.73 -8.03 5.43
C LYS A 76 -9.22 -7.84 5.75
N ALA A 77 -9.73 -6.61 5.63
CA ALA A 77 -11.15 -6.31 5.83
C ALA A 77 -12.04 -7.09 4.86
N VAL A 78 -11.66 -7.17 3.58
CA VAL A 78 -12.39 -7.94 2.56
C VAL A 78 -12.41 -9.44 2.90
N ALA A 79 -11.29 -9.99 3.36
CA ALA A 79 -11.22 -11.40 3.76
C ALA A 79 -12.14 -11.70 4.96
N VAL A 80 -12.14 -10.82 5.98
CA VAL A 80 -13.00 -10.95 7.16
C VAL A 80 -14.48 -10.80 6.78
N ARG A 81 -14.82 -9.88 5.87
CA ARG A 81 -16.18 -9.71 5.35
C ARG A 81 -16.68 -10.96 4.64
N LYS A 82 -15.87 -11.53 3.75
CA LYS A 82 -16.19 -12.80 3.06
C LYS A 82 -16.37 -13.97 4.04
N HIS A 83 -15.61 -13.98 5.12
CA HIS A 83 -15.79 -14.97 6.19
C HIS A 83 -17.14 -14.79 6.92
N LEU A 84 -17.49 -13.55 7.27
CA LEU A 84 -18.75 -13.21 7.95
C LEU A 84 -20.00 -13.44 7.09
N GLU A 85 -19.89 -13.34 5.76
CA GLU A 85 -21.00 -13.67 4.84
C GLU A 85 -21.47 -15.11 5.03
N ARG A 86 -20.55 -16.05 5.29
CA ARG A 86 -20.86 -17.46 5.57
C ARG A 86 -21.17 -17.71 7.04
N ASN A 87 -20.48 -17.00 7.94
CA ASN A 87 -20.57 -17.17 9.38
C ASN A 87 -21.21 -15.97 10.06
N ARG A 88 -22.51 -15.75 9.81
CA ARG A 88 -23.24 -14.55 10.29
C ARG A 88 -23.35 -14.43 11.81
N LYS A 89 -23.14 -15.52 12.57
CA LYS A 89 -23.23 -15.55 14.04
C LYS A 89 -21.90 -15.23 14.74
N ASP A 90 -20.79 -15.10 14.01
CA ASP A 90 -19.49 -14.80 14.61
C ASP A 90 -19.39 -13.32 15.00
N LYS A 91 -19.69 -13.05 16.28
CA LYS A 91 -19.62 -11.71 16.88
C LYS A 91 -18.19 -11.19 17.00
N ASP A 92 -17.21 -12.07 17.18
CA ASP A 92 -15.81 -11.70 17.35
C ASP A 92 -15.22 -11.22 16.02
N SER A 93 -15.46 -11.96 14.93
CA SER A 93 -15.07 -11.51 13.59
C SER A 93 -15.74 -10.19 13.18
N LYS A 94 -17.00 -9.95 13.61
CA LYS A 94 -17.69 -8.67 13.37
C LYS A 94 -17.02 -7.52 14.12
N PHE A 95 -16.64 -7.74 15.39
CA PHE A 95 -15.91 -6.75 16.18
C PHE A 95 -14.53 -6.45 15.56
N ARG A 96 -13.79 -7.49 15.15
CA ARG A 96 -12.50 -7.33 14.46
C ARG A 96 -12.62 -6.55 13.16
N LEU A 97 -13.71 -6.73 12.40
CA LEU A 97 -13.96 -5.96 11.17
C LEU A 97 -14.06 -4.46 11.49
N ILE A 98 -14.82 -4.09 12.52
CA ILE A 98 -14.98 -2.69 12.97
C ILE A 98 -13.63 -2.08 13.36
N LEU A 99 -12.78 -2.83 14.06
CA LEU A 99 -11.43 -2.37 14.42
C LEU A 99 -10.55 -2.13 13.20
N ILE A 100 -10.62 -3.01 12.19
CA ILE A 100 -9.86 -2.86 10.94
C ILE A 100 -10.37 -1.64 10.16
N GLU A 101 -11.68 -1.48 10.02
CA GLU A 101 -12.31 -0.33 9.35
C GLU A 101 -11.94 0.99 10.04
N SER A 102 -11.94 1.02 11.38
CA SER A 102 -11.52 2.19 12.16
C SER A 102 -10.04 2.55 11.94
N ARG A 103 -9.16 1.56 11.81
CA ARG A 103 -7.74 1.79 11.50
C ARG A 103 -7.54 2.31 10.08
N ILE A 104 -8.26 1.76 9.10
CA ILE A 104 -8.27 2.23 7.71
C ILE A 104 -8.68 3.70 7.68
N HIS A 105 -9.73 4.07 8.42
CA HIS A 105 -10.21 5.44 8.48
C HIS A 105 -9.13 6.41 9.02
N ARG A 106 -8.47 6.06 10.13
CA ARG A 106 -7.41 6.90 10.70
C ARG A 106 -6.23 7.09 9.72
N LEU A 107 -5.81 6.02 9.05
CA LEU A 107 -4.72 6.07 8.09
C LEU A 107 -5.09 6.83 6.82
N ALA A 108 -6.31 6.63 6.30
CA ALA A 108 -6.80 7.36 5.15
C ALA A 108 -6.86 8.87 5.42
N ARG A 109 -7.29 9.29 6.62
CA ARG A 109 -7.23 10.71 7.04
C ARG A 109 -5.80 11.24 7.03
N TYR A 110 -4.85 10.51 7.60
CA TYR A 110 -3.44 10.90 7.61
C TYR A 110 -2.85 11.04 6.20
N TYR A 111 -3.11 10.10 5.28
CA TYR A 111 -2.57 10.19 3.92
C TYR A 111 -3.23 11.28 3.07
N LYS A 112 -4.48 11.66 3.38
CA LYS A 112 -5.15 12.83 2.80
C LYS A 112 -4.51 14.14 3.27
N THR A 113 -4.17 14.26 4.55
CA THR A 113 -3.56 15.48 5.10
C THR A 113 -2.09 15.66 4.71
N VAL A 114 -1.36 14.55 4.50
CA VAL A 114 0.07 14.57 4.11
C VAL A 114 0.27 14.70 2.59
N GLY A 115 -0.81 14.79 1.79
CA GLY A 115 -0.74 15.05 0.35
C GLY A 115 -0.13 13.91 -0.48
N VAL A 116 -0.13 12.69 0.04
CA VAL A 116 0.33 11.48 -0.70
C VAL A 116 -0.75 10.95 -1.63
N LEU A 117 -2.02 11.31 -1.37
CA LEU A 117 -3.16 11.11 -2.26
C LEU A 117 -3.46 12.43 -2.97
N PRO A 118 -3.73 12.45 -4.29
CA PRO A 118 -4.10 13.67 -4.98
C PRO A 118 -5.38 14.26 -4.33
N LEU A 119 -5.27 15.51 -3.91
CA LEU A 119 -6.40 16.32 -3.44
C LEU A 119 -7.37 16.52 -4.63
N PRO A 120 -8.69 16.45 -4.43
CA PRO A 120 -9.69 16.61 -5.50
C PRO A 120 -9.88 18.09 -5.91
N GLY A 121 -8.80 18.85 -6.07
CA GLY A 121 -8.84 20.30 -6.24
C GLY A 121 -8.06 20.87 -7.42
N ASP A 122 -6.92 20.28 -7.81
CA ASP A 122 -6.05 20.89 -8.83
C ASP A 122 -6.07 20.08 -10.13
N THR A 123 -6.83 20.59 -11.10
CA THR A 123 -7.00 20.04 -12.44
C THR A 123 -5.73 20.18 -13.27
N SER A 124 -4.93 19.13 -13.36
CA SER A 124 -4.22 18.80 -14.61
C SER A 124 -4.95 17.61 -15.23
N PRO A 125 -5.44 17.69 -16.49
CA PRO A 125 -6.14 16.57 -17.11
C PRO A 125 -5.24 15.33 -17.10
N PRO A 126 -5.72 14.17 -16.60
CA PRO A 126 -4.93 12.95 -16.60
C PRO A 126 -4.54 12.59 -18.03
N PRO A 127 -3.30 12.13 -18.28
CA PRO A 127 -2.91 11.66 -19.61
C PRO A 127 -3.86 10.56 -20.06
N PRO A 128 -4.29 10.56 -21.35
CA PRO A 128 -5.22 9.57 -21.85
C PRO A 128 -4.64 8.17 -21.63
N PRO A 129 -5.43 7.21 -21.09
CA PRO A 129 -4.95 5.86 -20.85
C PRO A 129 -4.56 5.21 -22.19
N PRO A 130 -3.43 4.48 -22.26
CA PRO A 130 -3.09 3.70 -23.44
C PRO A 130 -4.21 2.70 -23.73
N SER A 131 -4.56 2.58 -25.00
CA SER A 131 -5.79 2.03 -25.57
C SER A 131 -6.08 0.54 -25.31
N SER A 132 -5.29 -0.15 -24.49
CA SER A 132 -5.31 -1.63 -24.39
C SER A 132 -5.70 -2.23 -23.04
N LEU A 133 -6.32 -1.49 -22.11
CA LEU A 133 -6.79 -2.09 -20.86
C LEU A 133 -8.12 -1.48 -20.37
N LYS A 134 -9.18 -1.73 -21.12
CA LYS A 134 -10.55 -1.64 -20.61
C LYS A 134 -11.06 -3.05 -20.32
N ARG A 135 -11.62 -3.25 -19.11
CA ARG A 135 -12.04 -4.52 -18.47
C ARG A 135 -10.82 -5.21 -17.83
N THR A 136 -10.69 -5.37 -16.52
CA THR A 136 -11.68 -5.87 -15.57
C THR A 136 -11.10 -5.69 -14.15
N LEU A 137 -11.41 -4.63 -13.40
CA LEU A 137 -11.31 -4.64 -11.91
C LEU A 137 -11.77 -3.35 -11.18
N VAL A 138 -12.56 -2.45 -11.79
CA VAL A 138 -12.92 -1.14 -11.18
C VAL A 138 -14.38 -1.09 -10.69
N ALA A 139 -15.02 -2.24 -10.47
CA ALA A 139 -16.44 -2.28 -10.07
C ALA A 139 -16.69 -2.60 -8.58
N THR A 140 -15.77 -3.27 -7.87
CA THR A 140 -16.07 -3.76 -6.50
C THR A 140 -15.41 -2.92 -5.40
N THR A 141 -14.31 -2.24 -5.68
CA THR A 141 -13.57 -1.42 -4.69
C THR A 141 -14.19 -0.03 -4.51
N ASN A 142 -14.67 0.58 -5.61
CA ASN A 142 -15.31 1.89 -5.57
C ASN A 142 -16.62 1.89 -4.77
N GLY A 143 -17.41 0.81 -4.86
CA GLY A 143 -18.65 0.68 -4.11
C GLY A 143 -18.45 0.68 -2.59
N MET A 144 -17.41 0.00 -2.08
CA MET A 144 -17.15 -0.06 -0.64
C MET A 144 -16.57 1.24 -0.09
N VAL A 145 -15.67 1.92 -0.82
CA VAL A 145 -15.12 3.20 -0.37
C VAL A 145 -16.19 4.30 -0.42
N VAL A 146 -17.03 4.31 -1.46
CA VAL A 146 -18.16 5.25 -1.56
C VAL A 146 -19.26 4.92 -0.53
N ALA A 147 -19.59 3.66 -0.30
CA ALA A 147 -20.55 3.28 0.74
C ALA A 147 -20.04 3.62 2.15
N LEU A 148 -18.74 3.40 2.42
CA LEU A 148 -18.12 3.78 3.70
C LEU A 148 -18.08 5.31 3.85
N THR A 149 -17.75 6.05 2.79
CA THR A 149 -17.76 7.52 2.82
C THR A 149 -19.18 8.06 3.00
N ARG A 150 -20.18 7.44 2.37
CA ARG A 150 -21.61 7.79 2.51
C ARG A 150 -22.16 7.43 3.89
N TRP A 151 -21.74 6.31 4.48
CA TRP A 151 -22.12 5.91 5.85
C TRP A 151 -21.46 6.80 6.90
N ILE A 152 -20.21 7.24 6.66
CA ILE A 152 -19.49 8.22 7.50
C ILE A 152 -20.18 9.59 7.43
N LEU A 153 -20.58 10.05 6.24
CA LEU A 153 -21.33 11.31 6.09
C LEU A 153 -22.67 11.29 6.84
N VAL A 154 -23.34 10.13 6.88
CA VAL A 154 -24.61 9.92 7.60
C VAL A 154 -24.41 9.83 9.12
N MET A 155 -23.25 9.37 9.61
CA MET A 155 -22.95 9.35 11.05
C MET A 155 -22.42 10.69 11.58
N GLU A 156 -21.72 11.47 10.74
CA GLU A 156 -21.11 12.75 11.13
C GLU A 156 -22.04 13.95 10.91
N LEU A 157 -23.08 13.80 10.09
CA LEU A 157 -24.21 14.73 9.98
C LEU A 157 -25.46 14.03 10.53
N GLY A 158 -25.68 14.15 11.84
CA GLY A 158 -26.86 13.60 12.48
C GLY A 158 -28.15 14.13 11.84
N TYR A 159 -28.89 13.21 11.23
CA TYR A 159 -30.32 13.31 10.91
C TYR A 159 -31.02 12.06 11.45
#